data_AF-Q48NA1-F1
#
_entry.id   AF-Q48NA1-F1
#
_cell.length_a   1.000
_cell.length_b   1.000
_cell.length_c   1.000
_cell.angle_alpha   90.00
_cell.angle_beta   90.00
_cell.angle_gamma   90.00
#
_symmetry.space_group_name_H-M   'P 1'
#
loop_
_entity.id
_entity.type
_entity.pdbx_description
1 polymer ?
#
loop_
_entity_poly.entity_id
_entity_poly.type
_entity_poly.pdbx_seq_one_letter_code
_entity_poly.pdbx_strand_id
1 'polypeptide(L)'
;MQITQGQRVPLSSLIQGSDLTLSIAIKSAQVIDYVCFGVDANGKLSDDRYMVFFNQPSSPCNSVKQVNGGSFQLSLAGLPALIERLVFTASIDGAGTMSEIQASHFSIQSQGREVARGEFSGATFTAEKAIMVADIYRKNGEWRIASNLQGYNAGLDALVVHFGGEVADAPAPAPAAPPRISLEKKIADAAPQLISLAKKAQVSLEKARLTDTKARVGLVLDASGSMNPQYTRGHVQEVVDRLIPLAVHFDDDGALDCWAFGAKPQQLNAVTLSNFQNFIRTDHGGWKDWELGARINDEPKAMRMVIDYYKKSGDKTPIYILFISDGGVHQDREITRLMTEAAKLPIFWQFVGLGGRGYGILEKLDDMGGRVVDNCNFFALDRLDEIPEEKLYDLLMEEFPDWLKAAKGAGIL
;
A
#
# COMPACT_ATOMS: atom_id res chain seq x y z
N MET A 1 1.44 1.55 -40.66
CA MET A 1 0.36 0.71 -41.25
C MET A 1 -0.87 0.77 -40.36
N GLN A 2 -2.08 0.78 -40.92
CA GLN A 2 -3.30 0.65 -40.13
C GLN A 2 -3.73 -0.82 -40.06
N ILE A 3 -4.16 -1.27 -38.89
CA ILE A 3 -4.66 -2.61 -38.60
C ILE A 3 -6.13 -2.48 -38.22
N THR A 4 -7.04 -3.03 -39.02
CA THR A 4 -8.47 -3.03 -38.71
C THR A 4 -8.84 -4.19 -37.79
N GLN A 5 -9.99 -4.10 -37.11
CA GLN A 5 -10.52 -5.21 -36.32
C GLN A 5 -10.60 -6.51 -37.14
N GLY A 6 -10.18 -7.62 -36.53
CA GLY A 6 -10.08 -8.95 -37.12
C GLY A 6 -8.88 -9.17 -38.05
N GLN A 7 -8.12 -8.13 -38.40
CA GLN A 7 -7.00 -8.26 -39.32
C GLN A 7 -5.80 -8.96 -38.65
N ARG A 8 -5.12 -9.82 -39.42
CA ARG A 8 -3.95 -10.59 -39.00
C ARG A 8 -2.74 -10.30 -39.90
N VAL A 9 -1.67 -9.77 -39.34
CA VAL A 9 -0.50 -9.30 -40.08
C VAL A 9 0.76 -10.04 -39.60
N PRO A 10 1.63 -10.53 -40.50
CA PRO A 10 2.95 -11.02 -40.10
C PRO A 10 3.77 -9.92 -39.42
N LEU A 11 4.41 -10.17 -38.28
CA LEU A 11 5.28 -9.16 -37.65
C LEU A 11 6.51 -8.86 -38.50
N SER A 12 6.98 -9.84 -39.28
CA SER A 12 8.09 -9.71 -40.24
C SER A 12 7.85 -8.62 -41.30
N SER A 13 6.59 -8.27 -41.61
CA SER A 13 6.28 -7.16 -42.52
C SER A 13 6.27 -5.79 -41.83
N LEU A 14 6.35 -5.74 -40.50
CA LEU A 14 6.25 -4.52 -39.69
C LEU A 14 7.56 -4.13 -39.03
N ILE A 15 8.34 -5.12 -38.57
CA ILE A 15 9.56 -4.89 -37.78
C ILE A 15 10.75 -5.66 -38.36
N GLN A 16 11.96 -5.15 -38.09
CA GLN A 16 13.20 -5.89 -38.33
C GLN A 16 13.70 -6.46 -37.00
N GLY A 17 13.85 -7.79 -36.95
CA GLY A 17 14.26 -8.51 -35.74
C GLY A 17 13.06 -9.01 -34.92
N SER A 18 13.30 -9.25 -33.63
CA SER A 18 12.33 -9.86 -32.70
C SER A 18 11.82 -8.92 -31.62
N ASP A 19 12.34 -7.70 -31.57
CA ASP A 19 12.09 -6.77 -30.48
C ASP A 19 11.13 -5.67 -30.92
N LEU A 20 10.12 -5.42 -30.09
CA LEU A 20 9.12 -4.40 -30.33
C LEU A 20 8.52 -3.90 -29.01
N THR A 21 7.82 -2.78 -29.09
CA THR A 21 6.92 -2.32 -28.03
C THR A 21 5.50 -2.36 -28.55
N LEU A 22 4.59 -3.01 -27.81
CA LEU A 22 3.15 -2.88 -28.02
C LEU A 22 2.61 -1.91 -26.97
N SER A 23 1.96 -0.84 -27.42
CA SER A 23 1.38 0.17 -26.54
C SER A 23 -0.12 0.24 -26.75
N ILE A 24 -0.89 0.25 -25.67
CA ILE A 24 -2.34 0.46 -25.66
C ILE A 24 -2.61 1.79 -24.96
N ALA A 25 -3.34 2.66 -25.64
CA ALA A 25 -3.75 3.96 -25.13
C ALA A 25 -5.27 4.06 -25.16
N ILE A 26 -5.90 3.83 -23.99
CA ILE A 26 -7.34 3.98 -23.80
C ILE A 26 -7.63 5.33 -23.15
N LYS A 27 -8.46 6.13 -23.81
CA LYS A 27 -8.97 7.39 -23.26
C LYS A 27 -10.26 7.12 -22.51
N SER A 28 -10.21 7.14 -21.18
CA SER A 28 -11.35 6.89 -20.30
C SER A 28 -11.33 7.86 -19.12
N ALA A 29 -12.50 8.15 -18.56
CA ALA A 29 -12.61 8.80 -17.25
C ALA A 29 -12.31 7.83 -16.09
N GLN A 30 -12.46 6.53 -16.35
CA GLN A 30 -12.18 5.46 -15.41
C GLN A 30 -10.73 5.00 -15.49
N VAL A 31 -10.24 4.39 -14.41
CA VAL A 31 -8.93 3.74 -14.38
C VAL A 31 -8.97 2.48 -15.26
N ILE A 32 -7.90 2.27 -16.03
CA ILE A 32 -7.75 1.13 -16.93
C ILE A 32 -6.56 0.29 -16.48
N ASP A 33 -6.83 -0.98 -16.19
CA ASP A 33 -5.81 -1.99 -15.96
C ASP A 33 -5.43 -2.67 -17.27
N TYR A 34 -4.13 -2.88 -17.46
CA TYR A 34 -3.58 -3.53 -18.64
C TYR A 34 -2.82 -4.79 -18.23
N VAL A 35 -3.13 -5.89 -18.90
CA VAL A 35 -2.54 -7.20 -18.62
C VAL A 35 -2.12 -7.86 -19.93
N CYS A 36 -0.99 -8.56 -19.89
CA CYS A 36 -0.53 -9.42 -20.97
C CYS A 36 -0.50 -10.87 -20.48
N PHE A 37 -1.22 -11.78 -21.15
CA PHE A 37 -1.21 -13.20 -20.85
C PHE A 37 -0.34 -13.96 -21.86
N GLY A 38 0.71 -14.62 -21.38
CA GLY A 38 1.47 -15.59 -22.18
C GLY A 38 0.86 -16.98 -22.08
N VAL A 39 0.30 -17.46 -23.19
CA VAL A 39 -0.47 -18.71 -23.24
C VAL A 39 0.16 -19.76 -24.16
N ASP A 40 -0.10 -21.01 -23.83
CA ASP A 40 0.35 -22.20 -24.54
C ASP A 40 -0.49 -22.52 -25.78
N ALA A 41 -0.17 -23.64 -26.43
CA ALA A 41 -0.89 -24.17 -27.60
C ALA A 41 -2.36 -24.51 -27.32
N ASN A 42 -2.73 -24.78 -26.07
CA ASN A 42 -4.11 -25.03 -25.64
C ASN A 42 -4.87 -23.72 -25.36
N GLY A 43 -4.20 -22.57 -25.48
CA GLY A 43 -4.74 -21.27 -25.15
C GLY A 43 -4.92 -21.06 -23.64
N LYS A 44 -4.11 -21.75 -22.82
CA LYS A 44 -4.08 -21.59 -21.37
C LYS A 44 -2.76 -20.97 -20.92
N LEU A 45 -2.76 -20.29 -19.78
CA LEU A 45 -1.55 -19.83 -19.13
C LEU A 45 -0.65 -21.04 -18.92
N SER A 46 0.54 -20.96 -19.51
CA SER A 46 1.50 -22.04 -19.36
C SER A 46 2.11 -22.08 -17.96
N ASP A 47 2.09 -20.93 -17.28
CA ASP A 47 2.61 -20.64 -15.94
C ASP A 47 2.08 -19.25 -15.53
N ASP A 48 1.55 -19.10 -14.31
CA ASP A 48 0.95 -17.84 -13.82
C ASP A 48 1.91 -16.65 -13.88
N ARG A 49 3.22 -16.91 -13.86
CA ARG A 49 4.25 -15.87 -13.99
C ARG A 49 4.29 -15.21 -15.38
N TYR A 50 3.60 -15.80 -16.36
CA TYR A 50 3.41 -15.20 -17.69
C TYR A 50 2.15 -14.33 -17.80
N MET A 51 1.46 -14.07 -16.69
CA MET A 51 0.52 -12.95 -16.57
C MET A 51 1.29 -11.68 -16.19
N VAL A 52 1.60 -10.82 -17.15
CA VAL A 52 2.37 -9.58 -16.93
C VAL A 52 1.42 -8.40 -16.74
N PHE A 53 1.50 -7.74 -15.58
CA PHE A 53 0.65 -6.62 -15.15
C PHE A 53 1.40 -5.78 -14.10
N PHE A 54 0.78 -4.70 -13.57
CA PHE A 54 1.53 -3.69 -12.80
C PHE A 54 2.25 -4.24 -11.55
N ASN A 55 1.72 -5.30 -10.92
CA ASN A 55 2.33 -5.95 -9.75
C ASN A 55 3.28 -7.10 -10.11
N GLN A 56 3.23 -7.57 -11.36
CA GLN A 56 4.17 -8.54 -11.93
C GLN A 56 4.64 -8.00 -13.30
N PRO A 57 5.46 -6.93 -13.31
CA PRO A 57 5.73 -6.15 -14.52
C PRO A 57 6.67 -6.85 -15.51
N SER A 58 7.10 -8.09 -15.26
CA SER A 58 8.02 -8.82 -16.12
C SER A 58 7.75 -10.32 -16.11
N SER A 59 7.87 -10.96 -17.26
CA SER A 59 7.85 -12.43 -17.36
C SER A 59 9.16 -13.05 -16.83
N PRO A 60 9.19 -14.35 -16.46
CA PRO A 60 10.37 -15.00 -15.89
C PRO A 60 11.63 -14.91 -16.77
N CYS A 61 11.45 -14.90 -18.09
CA CYS A 61 12.52 -14.80 -19.07
C CYS A 61 12.91 -13.35 -19.40
N ASN A 62 12.28 -12.34 -18.79
CA ASN A 62 12.44 -10.91 -19.12
C ASN A 62 12.04 -10.53 -20.56
N SER A 63 11.39 -11.44 -21.29
CA SER A 63 11.01 -11.26 -22.70
C SER A 63 9.71 -10.49 -22.89
N VAL A 64 8.94 -10.28 -21.82
CA VAL A 64 7.75 -9.41 -21.80
C VAL A 64 7.88 -8.54 -20.56
N LYS A 65 7.85 -7.21 -20.74
CA LYS A 65 7.93 -6.25 -19.64
C LYS A 65 6.90 -5.15 -19.80
N GLN A 66 6.09 -4.90 -18.78
CA GLN A 66 5.25 -3.72 -18.72
C GLN A 66 6.07 -2.56 -18.15
N VAL A 67 6.20 -1.47 -18.92
CA VAL A 67 7.05 -0.34 -18.56
C VAL A 67 6.25 0.81 -17.98
N ASN A 68 5.09 1.12 -18.58
CA ASN A 68 4.21 2.17 -18.11
C ASN A 68 2.79 1.97 -18.67
N GLY A 69 1.81 1.78 -17.79
CA GLY A 69 0.40 1.56 -18.17
C GLY A 69 0.26 0.49 -19.26
N GLY A 70 -0.39 0.81 -20.36
CA GLY A 70 -0.59 -0.11 -21.49
C GLY A 70 0.64 -0.37 -22.37
N SER A 71 1.87 0.00 -21.97
CA SER A 71 3.08 -0.20 -22.77
C SER A 71 3.88 -1.44 -22.36
N PHE A 72 4.03 -2.36 -23.29
CA PHE A 72 4.72 -3.64 -23.14
C PHE A 72 5.92 -3.75 -24.08
N GLN A 73 7.13 -3.87 -23.53
CA GLN A 73 8.35 -4.21 -24.26
C GLN A 73 8.47 -5.72 -24.44
N LEU A 74 8.72 -6.16 -25.66
CA LEU A 74 8.75 -7.57 -26.04
C LEU A 74 10.09 -7.93 -26.69
N SER A 75 10.66 -9.05 -26.31
CA SER A 75 11.72 -9.74 -27.04
C SER A 75 11.27 -11.15 -27.42
N LEU A 76 10.72 -11.28 -28.63
CA LEU A 76 10.07 -12.52 -29.06
C LEU A 76 11.03 -13.70 -29.22
N ALA A 77 12.33 -13.44 -29.40
CA ALA A 77 13.36 -14.47 -29.51
C ALA A 77 13.70 -15.11 -28.15
N GLY A 78 13.48 -14.40 -27.04
CA GLY A 78 13.72 -14.89 -25.69
C GLY A 78 12.52 -15.61 -25.07
N LEU A 79 11.38 -15.70 -25.77
CA LEU A 79 10.22 -16.44 -25.27
C LEU A 79 10.48 -17.95 -25.36
N PRO A 80 10.20 -18.72 -24.28
CA PRO A 80 10.31 -20.17 -24.37
C PRO A 80 9.28 -20.72 -25.37
N ALA A 81 9.62 -21.84 -26.01
CA ALA A 81 8.79 -22.45 -27.05
C ALA A 81 7.37 -22.85 -26.59
N LEU A 82 7.17 -23.01 -25.29
CA LEU A 82 5.87 -23.26 -24.67
C LEU A 82 4.88 -22.07 -24.77
N ILE A 83 5.38 -20.84 -24.97
CA ILE A 83 4.54 -19.66 -25.17
C ILE A 83 4.25 -19.51 -26.66
N GLU A 84 3.03 -19.84 -27.08
CA GLU A 84 2.61 -19.72 -28.48
C GLU A 84 1.89 -18.42 -28.79
N ARG A 85 1.35 -17.75 -27.76
CA ARG A 85 0.58 -16.52 -27.93
C ARG A 85 0.69 -15.60 -26.71
N LEU A 86 0.79 -14.31 -26.98
CA LEU A 86 0.64 -13.22 -26.04
C LEU A 86 -0.70 -12.52 -26.31
N VAL A 87 -1.57 -12.43 -25.31
CA VAL A 87 -2.86 -11.74 -25.39
C VAL A 87 -2.78 -10.47 -24.58
N PHE A 88 -3.01 -9.31 -25.20
CA PHE A 88 -2.98 -8.02 -24.53
C PHE A 88 -4.40 -7.55 -24.25
N THR A 89 -4.70 -7.34 -22.98
CA THR A 89 -6.04 -7.01 -22.50
C THR A 89 -6.06 -5.68 -21.77
N ALA A 90 -7.24 -5.08 -21.73
CA ALA A 90 -7.52 -3.93 -20.88
C ALA A 90 -8.84 -4.14 -20.15
N SER A 91 -8.95 -3.66 -18.91
CA SER A 91 -10.18 -3.71 -18.10
C SER A 91 -10.41 -2.39 -17.37
N ILE A 92 -11.68 -2.04 -17.20
CA ILE A 92 -12.07 -0.90 -16.36
C ILE A 92 -12.07 -1.35 -14.90
N ASP A 93 -11.31 -0.64 -14.07
CA ASP A 93 -11.42 -0.74 -12.62
C ASP A 93 -12.56 0.18 -12.14
N GLY A 94 -13.64 -0.42 -11.65
CA GLY A 94 -14.83 0.27 -11.18
C GLY A 94 -16.15 -0.11 -11.86
N ALA A 95 -17.12 0.81 -11.81
CA ALA A 95 -18.51 0.56 -12.23
C ALA A 95 -18.78 0.78 -13.73
N GLY A 96 -17.84 1.39 -14.47
CA GLY A 96 -18.01 1.74 -15.88
C GLY A 96 -17.90 0.56 -16.85
N THR A 97 -18.20 0.83 -18.12
CA THR A 97 -18.13 -0.14 -19.23
C THR A 97 -17.29 0.36 -20.39
N MET A 98 -16.77 -0.56 -21.20
CA MET A 98 -15.89 -0.27 -22.33
C MET A 98 -16.58 0.55 -23.42
N SER A 99 -17.91 0.62 -23.43
CA SER A 99 -18.67 1.55 -24.27
C SER A 99 -18.49 3.03 -23.91
N GLU A 100 -17.99 3.34 -22.71
CA GLU A 100 -17.78 4.71 -22.22
C GLU A 100 -16.41 5.30 -22.64
N ILE A 101 -15.52 4.49 -23.22
CA ILE A 101 -14.19 4.94 -23.64
C ILE A 101 -14.29 5.82 -24.90
N GLN A 102 -13.44 6.83 -24.98
CA GLN A 102 -13.30 7.67 -26.15
C GLN A 102 -12.42 6.99 -27.23
N ALA A 103 -12.18 7.70 -28.34
CA ALA A 103 -11.28 7.23 -29.40
C ALA A 103 -9.90 6.86 -28.83
N SER A 104 -9.56 5.58 -28.98
CA SER A 104 -8.46 4.87 -28.37
C SER A 104 -7.71 4.05 -29.43
N HIS A 105 -6.51 3.58 -29.12
CA HIS A 105 -5.73 2.79 -30.06
C HIS A 105 -4.74 1.87 -29.38
N PHE A 106 -4.29 0.85 -30.12
CA PHE A 106 -3.02 0.19 -29.86
C PHE A 106 -2.02 0.53 -30.97
N SER A 107 -0.73 0.46 -30.68
CA SER A 107 0.33 0.62 -31.66
C SER A 107 1.47 -0.35 -31.44
N ILE A 108 2.13 -0.73 -32.54
CA ILE A 108 3.40 -1.44 -32.54
C ILE A 108 4.50 -0.44 -32.85
N GLN A 109 5.52 -0.41 -32.01
CA GLN A 109 6.73 0.37 -32.22
C GLN A 109 7.93 -0.55 -32.38
N SER A 110 8.82 -0.21 -33.30
CA SER A 110 10.13 -0.85 -33.44
C SER A 110 11.19 0.22 -33.56
N GLN A 111 12.29 0.07 -32.82
CA GLN A 111 13.37 1.07 -32.76
C GLN A 111 12.85 2.49 -32.45
N GLY A 112 11.86 2.60 -31.56
CA GLY A 112 11.25 3.86 -31.15
C GLY A 112 10.32 4.52 -32.18
N ARG A 113 10.01 3.86 -33.30
CA ARG A 113 9.08 4.36 -34.33
C ARG A 113 7.83 3.52 -34.39
N GLU A 114 6.67 4.16 -34.49
CA GLU A 114 5.42 3.47 -34.75
C GLU A 114 5.40 2.91 -36.17
N VAL A 115 5.18 1.61 -36.29
CA VAL A 115 5.12 0.88 -37.57
C VAL A 115 3.71 0.40 -37.89
N ALA A 116 2.88 0.17 -36.86
CA ALA A 116 1.48 -0.18 -37.03
C ALA A 116 0.60 0.41 -35.91
N ARG A 117 -0.66 0.63 -36.22
CA ARG A 117 -1.68 1.17 -35.31
C ARG A 117 -3.01 0.49 -35.60
N GLY A 118 -3.78 0.19 -34.55
CA GLY A 118 -5.19 -0.20 -34.68
C GLY A 118 -6.04 0.71 -33.81
N GLU A 119 -7.07 1.31 -34.43
CA GLU A 119 -7.96 2.28 -33.79
C GLU A 119 -9.26 1.62 -33.34
N PHE A 120 -9.78 2.04 -32.19
CA PHE A 120 -11.04 1.58 -31.64
C PHE A 120 -11.67 2.63 -30.72
N SER A 121 -12.93 2.46 -30.36
CA SER A 121 -13.62 3.35 -29.44
C SER A 121 -14.72 2.61 -28.69
N GLY A 122 -15.39 3.28 -27.76
CA GLY A 122 -16.53 2.70 -27.05
C GLY A 122 -17.66 2.25 -27.97
N ALA A 123 -17.75 2.79 -29.20
CA ALA A 123 -18.74 2.34 -30.18
C ALA A 123 -18.53 0.88 -30.63
N THR A 124 -17.36 0.28 -30.39
CA THR A 124 -17.09 -1.14 -30.64
C THR A 124 -17.70 -2.05 -29.57
N PHE A 125 -18.08 -1.51 -28.42
CA PHE A 125 -18.46 -2.27 -27.23
C PHE A 125 -19.85 -1.85 -26.71
N THR A 126 -20.38 -2.66 -25.79
CA THR A 126 -21.67 -2.48 -25.15
C THR A 126 -21.51 -2.52 -23.63
N ALA A 127 -21.76 -3.66 -22.99
CA ALA A 127 -21.73 -3.83 -21.54
C ALA A 127 -20.41 -4.40 -21.01
N GLU A 128 -19.43 -4.61 -21.88
CA GLU A 128 -18.19 -5.30 -21.52
C GLU A 128 -17.33 -4.46 -20.58
N LYS A 129 -16.75 -5.10 -19.56
CA LYS A 129 -15.85 -4.45 -18.61
C LYS A 129 -14.37 -4.66 -18.93
N ALA A 130 -14.07 -5.68 -19.73
CA ALA A 130 -12.73 -5.98 -20.21
C ALA A 130 -12.72 -6.26 -21.71
N ILE A 131 -11.58 -6.06 -22.36
CA ILE A 131 -11.38 -6.29 -23.79
C ILE A 131 -10.04 -7.00 -24.04
N MET A 132 -10.02 -7.94 -24.98
CA MET A 132 -8.80 -8.42 -25.63
C MET A 132 -8.51 -7.51 -26.80
N VAL A 133 -7.50 -6.65 -26.65
CA VAL A 133 -7.18 -5.60 -27.63
C VAL A 133 -6.50 -6.22 -28.84
N ALA A 134 -5.40 -6.93 -28.61
CA ALA A 134 -4.60 -7.54 -29.66
C ALA A 134 -3.91 -8.82 -29.17
N ASP A 135 -3.61 -9.72 -30.11
CA ASP A 135 -2.81 -10.92 -29.85
C ASP A 135 -1.53 -10.86 -30.68
N ILE A 136 -0.41 -11.25 -30.10
CA ILE A 136 0.79 -11.63 -30.84
C ILE A 136 0.97 -13.14 -30.71
N TYR A 137 0.88 -13.87 -31.81
CA TYR A 137 0.85 -15.33 -31.80
C TYR A 137 1.74 -15.93 -32.87
N ARG A 138 2.24 -17.14 -32.61
CA ARG A 138 3.06 -17.89 -33.55
C ARG A 138 2.20 -18.80 -34.41
N LYS A 139 2.41 -18.79 -35.72
CA LYS A 139 1.78 -19.73 -36.66
C LYS A 139 2.79 -20.13 -37.72
N ASN A 140 2.99 -21.43 -37.91
CA ASN A 140 3.96 -21.99 -38.85
C ASN A 140 5.38 -21.42 -38.65
N GLY A 141 5.79 -21.24 -37.39
CA GLY A 141 7.10 -20.71 -37.03
C GLY A 141 7.23 -19.18 -37.06
N GLU A 142 6.26 -18.46 -37.64
CA GLU A 142 6.28 -17.00 -37.78
C GLU A 142 5.35 -16.31 -36.76
N TRP A 143 5.82 -15.20 -36.17
CA TRP A 143 5.00 -14.35 -35.30
C TRP A 143 4.09 -13.43 -36.10
N ARG A 144 2.84 -13.29 -35.64
CA ARG A 144 1.80 -12.48 -36.27
C ARG A 144 1.08 -11.67 -35.20
N ILE A 145 0.58 -10.50 -35.58
CA ILE A 145 -0.36 -9.73 -34.75
C ILE A 145 -1.77 -9.88 -35.27
N ALA A 146 -2.75 -9.99 -34.37
CA ALA A 146 -4.18 -9.90 -34.64
C ALA A 146 -4.79 -8.76 -33.85
N SER A 147 -5.65 -7.94 -34.48
CA SER A 147 -6.53 -7.01 -33.77
C SER A 147 -7.82 -7.73 -33.41
N ASN A 148 -8.04 -8.06 -32.14
CA ASN A 148 -9.22 -8.82 -31.74
C ASN A 148 -10.38 -7.89 -31.39
N LEU A 149 -10.14 -6.92 -30.51
CA LEU A 149 -11.16 -6.06 -29.89
C LEU A 149 -12.38 -6.87 -29.42
N GLN A 150 -12.12 -8.00 -28.76
CA GLN A 150 -13.15 -8.87 -28.24
C GLN A 150 -13.48 -8.47 -26.81
N GLY A 151 -14.75 -8.17 -26.53
CA GLY A 151 -15.19 -7.78 -25.20
C GLY A 151 -15.57 -8.95 -24.28
N TYR A 152 -15.46 -8.70 -22.98
CA TYR A 152 -15.77 -9.61 -21.87
C TYR A 152 -16.60 -8.88 -20.80
N ASN A 153 -17.84 -9.35 -20.58
CA ASN A 153 -18.79 -8.75 -19.62
C ASN A 153 -18.31 -8.81 -18.17
N ALA A 154 -17.73 -9.94 -17.77
CA ALA A 154 -17.37 -10.21 -16.38
C ALA A 154 -16.00 -9.66 -15.96
N GLY A 155 -15.40 -8.76 -16.75
CA GLY A 155 -14.18 -8.05 -16.37
C GLY A 155 -12.92 -8.90 -16.43
N LEU A 156 -11.90 -8.48 -15.68
CA LEU A 156 -10.57 -9.11 -15.69
C LEU A 156 -10.59 -10.53 -15.11
N ASP A 157 -11.34 -10.79 -14.04
CA ASP A 157 -11.43 -12.11 -13.41
C ASP A 157 -11.85 -13.18 -14.41
N ALA A 158 -12.82 -12.85 -15.26
CA ALA A 158 -13.26 -13.75 -16.32
C ALA A 158 -12.18 -14.03 -17.37
N LEU A 159 -11.29 -13.07 -17.66
CA LEU A 159 -10.14 -13.28 -18.54
C LEU A 159 -9.10 -14.19 -17.87
N VAL A 160 -8.82 -13.99 -16.58
CA VAL A 160 -7.89 -14.84 -15.81
C VAL A 160 -8.38 -16.29 -15.78
N VAL A 161 -9.65 -16.51 -15.41
CA VAL A 161 -10.28 -17.85 -15.45
C VAL A 161 -10.31 -18.40 -16.88
N HIS A 162 -10.61 -17.57 -17.87
CA HIS A 162 -10.65 -17.99 -19.28
C HIS A 162 -9.31 -18.56 -19.74
N PHE A 163 -8.21 -17.94 -19.36
CA PHE A 163 -6.86 -18.43 -19.65
C PHE A 163 -6.38 -19.50 -18.67
N GLY A 164 -7.20 -19.92 -17.71
CA GLY A 164 -6.84 -20.99 -16.77
C GLY A 164 -5.76 -20.56 -15.76
N GLY A 165 -5.58 -19.26 -15.58
CA GLY A 165 -4.93 -18.76 -14.38
C GLY A 165 -5.87 -18.97 -13.20
N GLU A 166 -5.30 -19.21 -12.04
CA GLU A 166 -6.05 -19.05 -10.81
C GLU A 166 -6.30 -17.55 -10.66
N VAL A 167 -7.56 -17.13 -10.69
CA VAL A 167 -7.91 -15.94 -9.90
C VAL A 167 -7.48 -16.36 -8.52
N ALA A 168 -6.52 -15.67 -7.92
CA ALA A 168 -6.13 -15.97 -6.56
C ALA A 168 -7.44 -16.04 -5.77
N ASP A 169 -7.83 -17.25 -5.34
CA ASP A 169 -8.70 -17.35 -4.18
C ASP A 169 -7.97 -16.48 -3.18
N ALA A 170 -8.63 -15.41 -2.72
CA ALA A 170 -8.17 -14.72 -1.53
C ALA A 170 -7.72 -15.82 -0.57
N PRO A 171 -6.45 -15.82 -0.12
CA PRO A 171 -5.91 -16.92 0.66
C PRO A 171 -6.96 -17.31 1.69
N ALA A 172 -7.26 -18.62 1.80
CA ALA A 172 -8.29 -19.15 2.71
C ALA A 172 -8.32 -18.27 3.96
N PRO A 173 -9.47 -17.65 4.30
CA PRO A 173 -9.47 -16.45 5.10
C PRO A 173 -8.71 -16.70 6.39
N ALA A 174 -7.51 -16.12 6.50
CA ALA A 174 -7.16 -15.49 7.76
C ALA A 174 -8.38 -14.62 8.09
N PRO A 175 -8.92 -14.70 9.33
CA PRO A 175 -10.22 -14.15 9.68
C PRO A 175 -10.46 -12.84 8.95
N ALA A 176 -11.54 -12.78 8.18
CA ALA A 176 -11.82 -11.69 7.26
C ALA A 176 -11.57 -10.35 7.97
N ALA A 177 -10.60 -9.57 7.46
CA ALA A 177 -10.61 -8.14 7.71
C ALA A 177 -11.94 -7.65 7.14
N PRO A 178 -12.79 -7.05 7.98
CA PRO A 178 -14.19 -6.96 7.68
C PRO A 178 -14.35 -5.84 6.61
N PRO A 179 -15.33 -5.93 5.68
CA PRO A 179 -15.47 -5.01 4.53
C PRO A 179 -15.49 -3.53 4.98
N ARG A 180 -15.09 -2.55 4.16
CA ARG A 180 -15.08 -1.12 4.56
C ARG A 180 -16.43 -0.62 5.13
N ILE A 181 -17.55 -1.18 4.66
CA ILE A 181 -18.91 -0.99 5.20
C ILE A 181 -19.05 -1.51 6.64
N SER A 182 -18.35 -2.58 7.00
CA SER A 182 -18.32 -3.12 8.36
C SER A 182 -17.45 -2.32 9.33
N LEU A 183 -16.40 -1.62 8.87
CA LEU A 183 -15.58 -0.76 9.73
C LEU A 183 -16.36 0.50 10.09
N GLU A 184 -16.98 1.15 9.11
CA GLU A 184 -17.92 2.25 9.36
C GLU A 184 -19.08 1.80 10.25
N LYS A 185 -19.62 0.61 10.03
CA LYS A 185 -20.69 0.03 10.87
C LYS A 185 -20.20 -0.30 12.29
N LYS A 186 -19.02 -0.92 12.46
CA LYS A 186 -18.41 -1.22 13.77
C LYS A 186 -18.17 0.05 14.56
N ILE A 187 -17.62 1.10 13.92
CA ILE A 187 -17.40 2.40 14.54
C ILE A 187 -18.73 3.08 14.84
N ALA A 188 -19.72 3.02 13.94
CA ALA A 188 -21.04 3.59 14.18
C ALA A 188 -21.78 2.92 15.35
N ASP A 189 -21.67 1.60 15.47
CA ASP A 189 -22.32 0.81 16.53
C ASP A 189 -21.62 1.00 17.90
N ALA A 190 -20.28 1.09 17.93
CA ALA A 190 -19.52 1.17 19.18
C ALA A 190 -19.18 2.61 19.63
N ALA A 191 -18.91 3.51 18.69
CA ALA A 191 -18.38 4.85 18.94
C ALA A 191 -18.83 5.84 17.83
N PRO A 192 -20.12 6.18 17.75
CA PRO A 192 -20.67 7.00 16.65
C PRO A 192 -20.01 8.38 16.54
N GLN A 193 -19.45 8.92 17.63
CA GLN A 193 -18.69 10.16 17.64
C GLN A 193 -17.40 10.10 16.80
N LEU A 194 -16.85 8.91 16.56
CA LEU A 194 -15.61 8.73 15.79
C LEU A 194 -15.85 8.59 14.28
N ILE A 195 -17.11 8.47 13.82
CA ILE A 195 -17.43 8.28 12.39
C ILE A 195 -16.79 9.36 11.51
N SER A 196 -16.87 10.63 11.93
CA SER A 196 -16.28 11.75 11.20
C SER A 196 -14.76 11.61 11.06
N LEU A 197 -14.09 11.25 12.17
CA LEU A 197 -12.64 11.04 12.21
C LEU A 197 -12.22 9.82 11.38
N ALA A 198 -12.98 8.73 11.42
CA ALA A 198 -12.74 7.53 10.63
C ALA A 198 -12.84 7.82 9.13
N LYS A 199 -13.83 8.60 8.68
CA LYS A 199 -13.93 9.01 7.28
C LYS A 199 -12.73 9.85 6.82
N LYS A 200 -12.29 10.79 7.65
CA LYS A 200 -11.09 11.61 7.36
C LYS A 200 -9.81 10.77 7.32
N ALA A 201 -9.67 9.83 8.24
CA ALA A 201 -8.58 8.86 8.25
C ALA A 201 -8.60 8.01 6.98
N GLN A 202 -9.76 7.48 6.59
CA GLN A 202 -9.93 6.68 5.38
C GLN A 202 -9.50 7.43 4.11
N VAL A 203 -9.89 8.70 3.96
CA VAL A 203 -9.46 9.52 2.80
C VAL A 203 -7.94 9.64 2.75
N SER A 204 -7.29 9.84 3.89
CA SER A 204 -5.83 9.97 3.97
C SER A 204 -5.13 8.63 3.67
N LEU A 205 -5.69 7.53 4.17
CA LEU A 205 -5.25 6.17 3.84
C LEU A 205 -5.40 5.83 2.36
N GLU A 206 -6.48 6.28 1.72
CA GLU A 206 -6.71 6.12 0.28
C GLU A 206 -5.66 6.88 -0.54
N LYS A 207 -5.36 8.13 -0.19
CA LYS A 207 -4.26 8.91 -0.81
C LYS A 207 -2.92 8.19 -0.69
N ALA A 208 -2.64 7.64 0.49
CA ALA A 208 -1.40 6.91 0.80
C ALA A 208 -1.37 5.49 0.22
N ARG A 209 -2.49 5.00 -0.37
CA ARG A 209 -2.66 3.63 -0.89
C ARG A 209 -2.46 2.55 0.19
N LEU A 210 -2.90 2.83 1.41
CA LEU A 210 -2.72 1.99 2.59
C LEU A 210 -4.00 1.26 3.02
N THR A 211 -5.09 1.39 2.28
CA THR A 211 -6.41 0.88 2.66
C THR A 211 -6.52 -0.64 2.87
N ASP A 212 -5.66 -1.41 2.22
CA ASP A 212 -5.62 -2.87 2.36
C ASP A 212 -4.37 -3.34 3.13
N THR A 213 -3.63 -2.39 3.73
CA THR A 213 -2.46 -2.69 4.55
C THR A 213 -2.92 -3.14 5.92
N LYS A 214 -2.50 -4.33 6.34
CA LYS A 214 -2.60 -4.77 7.73
C LYS A 214 -1.34 -4.35 8.48
N ALA A 215 -1.50 -3.67 9.61
CA ALA A 215 -0.40 -3.27 10.47
C ALA A 215 -0.85 -3.23 11.93
N ARG A 216 0.00 -3.67 12.84
CA ARG A 216 -0.24 -3.47 14.27
C ARG A 216 0.03 -2.03 14.65
N VAL A 217 -0.79 -1.43 15.51
CA VAL A 217 -0.61 -0.04 15.92
C VAL A 217 -0.22 0.05 17.39
N GLY A 218 0.92 0.68 17.66
CA GLY A 218 1.41 0.94 19.01
C GLY A 218 1.43 2.42 19.33
N LEU A 219 1.10 2.79 20.57
CA LEU A 219 1.19 4.15 21.09
C LEU A 219 2.08 4.18 22.33
N VAL A 220 3.07 5.05 22.30
CA VAL A 220 3.99 5.27 23.42
C VAL A 220 3.82 6.71 23.90
N LEU A 221 3.44 6.86 25.16
CA LEU A 221 3.09 8.13 25.78
C LEU A 221 4.16 8.56 26.78
N ASP A 222 4.74 9.73 26.55
CA ASP A 222 5.54 10.43 27.56
C ASP A 222 4.64 10.93 28.68
N ALA A 223 4.87 10.45 29.90
CA ALA A 223 4.14 10.84 31.12
C ALA A 223 5.08 11.47 32.17
N SER A 224 6.10 12.17 31.69
CA SER A 224 7.00 13.00 32.49
C SER A 224 6.29 14.21 33.13
N GLY A 225 6.99 14.90 34.03
CA GLY A 225 6.42 16.03 34.76
C GLY A 225 6.08 17.23 33.87
N SER A 226 6.79 17.42 32.75
CA SER A 226 6.55 18.49 31.78
C SER A 226 5.26 18.27 31.00
N MET A 227 4.87 17.01 30.78
CA MET A 227 3.62 16.63 30.12
C MET A 227 2.36 16.86 30.98
N ASN A 228 2.48 17.11 32.29
CA ASN A 228 1.35 17.32 33.21
C ASN A 228 0.24 18.25 32.67
N PRO A 229 0.54 19.41 32.03
CA PRO A 229 -0.49 20.27 31.45
C PRO A 229 -1.24 19.60 30.29
N GLN A 230 -0.55 18.84 29.45
CA GLN A 230 -1.15 18.14 28.30
C GLN A 230 -2.12 17.06 28.76
N TYR A 231 -1.75 16.29 29.80
CA TYR A 231 -2.65 15.31 30.44
C TYR A 231 -3.84 15.98 31.13
N THR A 232 -3.59 17.04 31.91
CA THR A 232 -4.65 17.70 32.70
C THR A 232 -5.68 18.39 31.82
N ARG A 233 -5.25 18.95 30.67
CA ARG A 233 -6.12 19.62 29.70
C ARG A 233 -6.85 18.64 28.76
N GLY A 234 -6.49 17.36 28.79
CA GLY A 234 -7.11 16.32 27.95
C GLY A 234 -6.52 16.18 26.55
N HIS A 235 -5.44 16.88 26.22
CA HIS A 235 -4.82 16.80 24.88
C HIS A 235 -4.28 15.40 24.58
N VAL A 236 -3.74 14.69 25.58
CA VAL A 236 -3.28 13.31 25.39
C VAL A 236 -4.45 12.37 25.12
N GLN A 237 -5.62 12.60 25.74
CA GLN A 237 -6.83 11.84 25.44
C GLN A 237 -7.32 12.12 24.02
N GLU A 238 -7.24 13.38 23.58
CA GLU A 238 -7.59 13.74 22.21
C GLU A 238 -6.67 13.08 21.17
N VAL A 239 -5.38 12.90 21.47
CA VAL A 239 -4.49 12.07 20.65
C VAL A 239 -5.02 10.65 20.55
N VAL A 240 -5.35 10.01 21.68
CA VAL A 240 -5.93 8.65 21.69
C VAL A 240 -7.20 8.58 20.82
N ASP A 241 -8.13 9.52 21.00
CA ASP A 241 -9.39 9.55 20.27
C ASP A 241 -9.20 9.68 18.75
N ARG A 242 -8.17 10.44 18.31
CA ARG A 242 -7.84 10.62 16.89
C ARG A 242 -7.05 9.45 16.30
N LEU A 243 -6.37 8.65 17.12
CA LEU A 243 -5.57 7.51 16.64
C LEU A 243 -6.36 6.21 16.57
N ILE A 244 -7.37 6.04 17.42
CA ILE A 244 -8.18 4.82 17.44
C ILE A 244 -8.80 4.47 16.08
N PRO A 245 -9.31 5.43 15.28
CA PRO A 245 -9.74 5.13 13.93
C PRO A 245 -8.65 4.49 13.05
N LEU A 246 -7.39 4.93 13.17
CA LEU A 246 -6.28 4.31 12.44
C LEU A 246 -6.03 2.87 12.90
N ALA A 247 -6.05 2.61 14.21
CA ALA A 247 -5.91 1.26 14.76
C ALA A 247 -7.03 0.33 14.26
N VAL A 248 -8.27 0.81 14.22
CA VAL A 248 -9.40 0.03 13.68
C VAL A 248 -9.25 -0.25 12.18
N HIS A 249 -8.56 0.62 11.43
CA HIS A 249 -8.31 0.43 10.00
C HIS A 249 -7.12 -0.49 9.70
N PHE A 250 -6.03 -0.39 10.46
CA PHE A 250 -4.80 -1.16 10.23
C PHE A 250 -4.75 -2.49 10.98
N ASP A 251 -5.21 -2.50 12.23
CA ASP A 251 -5.02 -3.59 13.19
C ASP A 251 -6.10 -4.67 13.02
N ASP A 252 -5.70 -5.92 13.17
CA ASP A 252 -6.57 -7.08 12.96
C ASP A 252 -7.50 -7.34 14.15
N ASP A 253 -7.07 -6.98 15.36
CA ASP A 253 -7.88 -7.06 16.59
C ASP A 253 -8.62 -5.74 16.91
N GLY A 254 -8.33 -4.67 16.17
CA GLY A 254 -8.91 -3.34 16.36
C GLY A 254 -8.53 -2.70 17.71
N ALA A 255 -7.40 -3.13 18.27
CA ALA A 255 -6.79 -2.58 19.46
C ALA A 255 -5.53 -1.78 19.11
N LEU A 256 -5.12 -0.94 20.04
CA LEU A 256 -3.90 -0.16 19.98
C LEU A 256 -3.07 -0.51 21.21
N ASP A 257 -1.95 -1.20 20.99
CA ASP A 257 -1.04 -1.52 22.07
C ASP A 257 -0.53 -0.21 22.68
N CYS A 258 -0.56 -0.07 24.01
CA CYS A 258 -0.31 1.21 24.66
C CYS A 258 0.76 1.08 25.74
N TRP A 259 1.70 2.03 25.76
CA TRP A 259 2.73 2.16 26.77
C TRP A 259 2.77 3.60 27.26
N ALA A 260 3.16 3.77 28.52
CA ALA A 260 3.54 5.06 29.05
C ALA A 260 4.93 4.98 29.68
N PHE A 261 5.65 6.09 29.70
CA PHE A 261 6.97 6.13 30.32
C PHE A 261 7.22 7.40 31.14
N GLY A 262 7.96 7.20 32.22
CA GLY A 262 8.68 8.21 32.98
C GLY A 262 10.09 7.66 33.22
N ALA A 263 10.56 7.62 34.46
CA ALA A 263 11.86 7.02 34.79
C ALA A 263 11.90 5.50 34.50
N LYS A 264 10.71 4.89 34.42
CA LYS A 264 10.49 3.53 33.96
C LYS A 264 9.31 3.52 32.97
N PRO A 265 9.38 2.69 31.92
CA PRO A 265 8.23 2.41 31.08
C PRO A 265 7.30 1.40 31.74
N GLN A 266 6.02 1.50 31.40
CA GLN A 266 4.97 0.57 31.80
C GLN A 266 4.12 0.26 30.56
N GLN A 267 3.80 -1.02 30.36
CA GLN A 267 2.75 -1.43 29.42
C GLN A 267 1.38 -1.19 30.06
N LEU A 268 0.54 -0.44 29.35
CA LEU A 268 -0.84 -0.16 29.74
C LEU A 268 -1.78 -1.20 29.12
N ASN A 269 -3.08 -1.11 29.42
CA ASN A 269 -4.04 -1.92 28.68
C ASN A 269 -4.12 -1.45 27.23
N ALA A 270 -4.39 -2.37 26.31
CA ALA A 270 -4.63 -2.02 24.91
C ALA A 270 -5.89 -1.14 24.80
N VAL A 271 -5.81 -0.09 23.99
CA VAL A 271 -6.92 0.83 23.76
C VAL A 271 -7.79 0.27 22.64
N THR A 272 -9.09 0.18 22.86
CA THR A 272 -10.08 -0.38 21.94
C THR A 272 -11.30 0.54 21.86
N LEU A 273 -12.20 0.28 20.92
CA LEU A 273 -13.47 1.01 20.80
C LEU A 273 -14.35 0.94 22.08
N SER A 274 -14.12 0.00 23.00
CA SER A 274 -14.91 -0.13 24.22
C SER A 274 -14.34 0.64 25.43
N ASN A 275 -13.04 0.94 25.45
CA ASN A 275 -12.35 1.55 26.60
C ASN A 275 -11.62 2.86 26.28
N PHE A 276 -11.59 3.31 25.02
CA PHE A 276 -10.86 4.53 24.63
C PHE A 276 -11.38 5.78 25.35
N GLN A 277 -12.68 5.87 25.63
CA GLN A 277 -13.27 7.02 26.29
C GLN A 277 -12.71 7.20 27.70
N ASN A 278 -12.07 8.34 27.95
CA ASN A 278 -11.40 8.66 29.21
C ASN A 278 -10.30 7.65 29.60
N PHE A 279 -9.76 6.88 28.66
CA PHE A 279 -8.70 5.90 28.88
C PHE A 279 -7.57 6.44 29.77
N ILE A 280 -7.09 7.66 29.48
CA ILE A 280 -6.01 8.31 30.22
C ILE A 280 -6.36 8.56 31.70
N ARG A 281 -7.65 8.67 32.04
CA ARG A 281 -8.14 8.92 33.40
C ARG A 281 -8.56 7.65 34.13
N THR A 282 -8.81 6.56 33.43
CA THR A 282 -9.40 5.34 34.01
C THR A 282 -8.41 4.18 34.04
N ASP A 283 -7.50 4.11 33.07
CA ASP A 283 -6.54 3.03 32.96
C ASP A 283 -5.57 3.01 34.15
N HIS A 284 -5.49 1.87 34.84
CA HIS A 284 -4.70 1.70 36.07
C HIS A 284 -4.97 2.76 37.16
N GLY A 285 -6.21 3.26 37.27
CA GLY A 285 -6.57 4.33 38.21
C GLY A 285 -6.37 5.75 37.67
N GLY A 286 -5.82 5.86 36.45
CA GLY A 286 -5.55 7.10 35.73
C GLY A 286 -4.06 7.44 35.70
N TRP A 287 -3.68 8.32 34.78
CA TRP A 287 -2.28 8.63 34.46
C TRP A 287 -1.38 9.07 35.63
N LYS A 288 -1.99 9.54 36.72
CA LYS A 288 -1.27 9.90 37.96
C LYS A 288 -0.79 8.68 38.75
N ASP A 289 -1.51 7.58 38.63
CA ASP A 289 -1.28 6.34 39.38
C ASP A 289 -0.45 5.32 38.59
N TRP A 290 -0.11 5.60 37.33
CA TRP A 290 0.82 4.79 36.54
C TRP A 290 2.19 4.67 37.24
N GLU A 291 2.74 3.45 37.26
CA GLU A 291 3.96 3.05 37.97
C GLU A 291 5.23 3.42 37.20
N LEU A 292 5.36 4.69 36.84
CA LEU A 292 6.43 5.18 35.96
C LEU A 292 7.70 5.61 36.71
N GLY A 293 7.72 5.44 38.03
CA GLY A 293 8.79 5.93 38.90
C GLY A 293 8.82 7.45 38.98
N ALA A 294 10.02 8.03 39.08
CA ALA A 294 10.18 9.48 39.02
C ALA A 294 9.67 10.02 37.67
N ARG A 295 9.05 11.20 37.68
CA ARG A 295 8.46 11.85 36.49
C ARG A 295 9.53 12.52 35.60
N ILE A 296 10.59 11.78 35.32
CA ILE A 296 11.73 12.15 34.46
C ILE A 296 11.61 11.31 33.19
N ASN A 297 11.89 11.87 32.02
CA ASN A 297 11.85 11.15 30.75
C ASN A 297 13.01 10.16 30.60
N ASP A 298 12.71 8.96 30.09
CA ASP A 298 13.71 7.95 29.71
C ASP A 298 13.22 7.20 28.45
N GLU A 299 13.36 7.88 27.31
CA GLU A 299 12.90 7.41 26.00
C GLU A 299 13.58 6.10 25.57
N PRO A 300 14.92 5.92 25.74
CA PRO A 300 15.58 4.68 25.36
C PRO A 300 15.02 3.45 26.05
N LYS A 301 14.66 3.54 27.34
CA LYS A 301 14.03 2.41 28.05
C LYS A 301 12.65 2.09 27.48
N ALA A 302 11.84 3.11 27.17
CA ALA A 302 10.53 2.92 26.55
C ALA A 302 10.66 2.26 25.18
N MET A 303 11.54 2.78 24.33
CA MET A 303 11.83 2.19 23.01
C MET A 303 12.32 0.75 23.13
N ARG A 304 13.24 0.46 24.07
CA ARG A 304 13.73 -0.89 24.33
C ARG A 304 12.60 -1.85 24.72
N MET A 305 11.70 -1.43 25.61
CA MET A 305 10.54 -2.23 26.02
C MET A 305 9.67 -2.61 24.82
N VAL A 306 9.36 -1.65 23.96
CA VAL A 306 8.53 -1.87 22.76
C VAL A 306 9.23 -2.78 21.76
N ILE A 307 10.52 -2.53 21.47
CA ILE A 307 11.33 -3.38 20.59
C ILE A 307 11.36 -4.82 21.11
N ASP A 308 11.58 -5.02 22.40
CA ASP A 308 11.65 -6.35 23.00
C ASP A 308 10.29 -7.04 23.01
N TYR A 309 9.18 -6.30 23.18
CA TYR A 309 7.82 -6.84 23.08
C TYR A 309 7.56 -7.43 21.70
N TYR A 310 7.78 -6.66 20.63
CA TYR A 310 7.54 -7.13 19.26
C TYR A 310 8.60 -8.12 18.76
N LYS A 311 9.84 -8.05 19.24
CA LYS A 311 10.82 -9.12 18.98
C LYS A 311 10.38 -10.46 19.54
N LYS A 312 9.78 -10.46 20.74
CA LYS A 312 9.30 -11.69 21.40
C LYS A 312 8.05 -12.26 20.75
N SER A 313 7.18 -11.43 20.16
CA SER A 313 6.00 -11.92 19.44
C SER A 313 6.37 -12.73 18.21
N GLY A 314 7.51 -12.43 17.56
CA GLY A 314 7.95 -13.08 16.33
C GLY A 314 7.07 -12.76 15.12
N ASP A 315 6.16 -11.80 15.28
CA ASP A 315 5.23 -11.36 14.25
C ASP A 315 5.98 -10.63 13.12
N LYS A 316 5.56 -10.89 11.88
CA LYS A 316 6.09 -10.27 10.66
C LYS A 316 5.16 -9.20 10.10
N THR A 317 3.97 -9.05 10.67
CA THR A 317 3.05 -7.97 10.36
C THR A 317 3.76 -6.63 10.56
N PRO A 318 3.62 -5.67 9.63
CA PRO A 318 4.14 -4.32 9.84
C PRO A 318 3.62 -3.73 11.15
N ILE A 319 4.48 -3.05 11.90
CA ILE A 319 4.14 -2.42 13.17
C ILE A 319 4.37 -0.91 13.02
N TYR A 320 3.32 -0.14 13.28
CA TYR A 320 3.29 1.31 13.22
C TYR A 320 3.26 1.88 14.64
N ILE A 321 4.40 2.37 15.13
CA ILE A 321 4.54 2.92 16.47
C ILE A 321 4.44 4.44 16.42
N LEU A 322 3.48 5.01 17.14
CA LEU A 322 3.48 6.44 17.44
C LEU A 322 4.12 6.71 18.78
N PHE A 323 5.13 7.56 18.79
CA PHE A 323 5.85 7.96 19.99
C PHE A 323 5.58 9.44 20.27
N ILE A 324 4.84 9.74 21.34
CA ILE A 324 4.46 11.09 21.73
C ILE A 324 5.40 11.58 22.83
N SER A 325 6.02 12.75 22.64
CA SER A 325 6.84 13.41 23.66
C SER A 325 6.76 14.94 23.55
N ASP A 326 6.99 15.66 24.66
CA ASP A 326 7.13 17.12 24.66
C ASP A 326 8.59 17.60 24.54
N GLY A 327 9.55 16.68 24.36
CA GLY A 327 10.96 16.98 24.14
C GLY A 327 11.84 16.68 25.35
N GLY A 328 12.99 17.34 25.45
CA GLY A 328 13.98 17.02 26.51
C GLY A 328 14.78 15.75 26.25
N VAL A 329 14.85 15.34 24.98
CA VAL A 329 15.59 14.15 24.53
C VAL A 329 17.08 14.45 24.55
N HIS A 330 17.82 13.74 25.40
CA HIS A 330 19.25 13.99 25.63
C HIS A 330 20.13 12.75 25.39
N GLN A 331 19.54 11.61 25.05
CA GLN A 331 20.21 10.32 24.94
C GLN A 331 20.49 9.91 23.49
N ASP A 332 20.94 10.87 22.67
CA ASP A 332 21.10 10.76 21.22
C ASP A 332 21.79 9.45 20.78
N ARG A 333 22.92 9.12 21.39
CA ARG A 333 23.71 7.93 21.04
C ARG A 333 22.95 6.62 21.27
N GLU A 334 22.17 6.54 22.33
CA GLU A 334 21.43 5.32 22.67
C GLU A 334 20.20 5.17 21.76
N ILE A 335 19.49 6.27 21.50
CA ILE A 335 18.37 6.32 20.56
C ILE A 335 18.83 5.94 19.15
N THR A 336 19.93 6.52 18.65
CA THR A 336 20.51 6.14 17.34
C THR A 336 20.82 4.64 17.26
N ARG A 337 21.36 4.06 18.34
CA ARG A 337 21.64 2.62 18.40
C ARG A 337 20.37 1.80 18.35
N LEU A 338 19.35 2.19 19.12
CA LEU A 338 18.03 1.55 19.15
C LEU A 338 17.35 1.61 17.78
N MET A 339 17.36 2.76 17.13
CA MET A 339 16.78 2.96 15.80
C MET A 339 17.49 2.09 14.75
N THR A 340 18.82 2.02 14.79
CA THR A 340 19.61 1.15 13.90
C THR A 340 19.29 -0.33 14.12
N GLU A 341 19.06 -0.74 15.36
CA GLU A 341 18.66 -2.11 15.70
C GLU A 341 17.22 -2.39 15.24
N ALA A 342 16.30 -1.45 15.46
CA ALA A 342 14.90 -1.54 15.07
C ALA A 342 14.70 -1.52 13.55
N ALA A 343 15.62 -0.92 12.78
CA ALA A 343 15.57 -0.90 11.32
C ALA A 343 15.72 -2.30 10.66
N LYS A 344 15.99 -3.35 11.46
CA LYS A 344 16.01 -4.76 11.02
C LYS A 344 14.73 -5.52 11.36
N LEU A 345 13.77 -4.84 11.99
CA LEU A 345 12.51 -5.39 12.47
C LEU A 345 11.36 -4.78 11.66
N PRO A 346 10.17 -5.42 11.66
CA PRO A 346 9.00 -4.90 10.99
C PRO A 346 8.38 -3.70 11.75
N ILE A 347 9.19 -2.77 12.26
CA ILE A 347 8.77 -1.63 13.09
C ILE A 347 9.11 -0.31 12.40
N PHE A 348 8.08 0.49 12.17
CA PHE A 348 8.17 1.90 11.79
C PHE A 348 7.85 2.80 12.99
N TRP A 349 8.64 3.85 13.18
CA TRP A 349 8.49 4.80 14.28
C TRP A 349 8.07 6.17 13.78
N GLN A 350 6.85 6.57 14.10
CA GLN A 350 6.37 7.94 13.93
C GLN A 350 6.55 8.70 15.24
N PHE A 351 7.54 9.58 15.32
CA PHE A 351 7.72 10.48 16.45
C PHE A 351 6.85 11.72 16.27
N VAL A 352 6.13 12.10 17.32
CA VAL A 352 5.26 13.29 17.35
C VAL A 352 5.64 14.14 18.56
N GLY A 353 6.19 15.31 18.28
CA GLY A 353 6.43 16.34 19.29
C GLY A 353 5.14 17.08 19.66
N LEU A 354 4.80 17.17 20.95
CA LEU A 354 3.57 17.83 21.42
C LEU A 354 3.87 19.00 22.37
N GLY A 355 3.65 20.23 21.91
CA GLY A 355 3.59 21.42 22.77
C GLY A 355 4.89 21.75 23.52
N GLY A 356 6.02 21.30 22.99
CA GLY A 356 7.34 21.53 23.57
C GLY A 356 8.41 21.84 22.52
N ARG A 357 9.67 21.73 22.91
CA ARG A 357 10.83 22.16 22.10
C ARG A 357 12.10 21.42 22.51
N GLY A 358 13.06 21.36 21.60
CA GLY A 358 14.33 20.66 21.86
C GLY A 358 14.12 19.15 21.85
N TYR A 359 13.66 18.63 20.71
CA TYR A 359 13.42 17.20 20.49
C TYR A 359 14.72 16.44 20.16
N GLY A 360 15.87 17.12 20.14
CA GLY A 360 17.19 16.50 20.13
C GLY A 360 17.45 15.70 18.86
N ILE A 361 17.87 14.45 19.02
CA ILE A 361 18.09 13.53 17.89
C ILE A 361 16.84 13.28 17.04
N LEU A 362 15.63 13.47 17.58
CA LEU A 362 14.39 13.21 16.85
C LEU A 362 14.25 14.12 15.61
N GLU A 363 14.73 15.35 15.69
CA GLU A 363 14.75 16.32 14.55
C GLU A 363 15.76 15.94 13.46
N LYS A 364 16.65 14.98 13.72
CA LYS A 364 17.75 14.60 12.83
C LYS A 364 17.67 13.13 12.42
N LEU A 365 16.52 12.51 12.62
CA LEU A 365 16.33 11.09 12.32
C LEU A 365 16.45 10.81 10.82
N ASP A 366 15.95 11.71 9.97
CA ASP A 366 16.00 11.57 8.51
C ASP A 366 17.44 11.57 7.98
N ASP A 367 18.34 12.34 8.62
CA ASP A 367 19.77 12.43 8.26
C ASP A 367 20.60 11.24 8.82
N MET A 368 19.97 10.30 9.49
CA MET A 368 20.67 9.26 10.26
C MET A 368 21.10 8.08 9.38
N GLY A 369 22.43 7.94 9.19
CA GLY A 369 23.04 6.82 8.46
C GLY A 369 23.15 5.52 9.28
N GLY A 370 23.50 4.41 8.60
CA GLY A 370 23.75 3.10 9.22
C GLY A 370 22.53 2.20 9.40
N ARG A 371 21.35 2.66 8.98
CA ARG A 371 20.09 1.89 8.95
C ARG A 371 19.99 1.07 7.66
N VAL A 372 19.32 -0.08 7.73
CA VAL A 372 19.08 -0.95 6.55
C VAL A 372 17.96 -0.38 5.67
N VAL A 373 16.94 0.21 6.30
CA VAL A 373 15.85 0.97 5.70
C VAL A 373 15.57 2.19 6.57
N ASP A 374 15.03 3.25 5.98
CA ASP A 374 14.52 4.37 6.77
C ASP A 374 13.24 3.94 7.49
N ASN A 375 13.31 3.79 8.81
CA ASN A 375 12.24 3.23 9.63
C ASN A 375 11.62 4.23 10.61
N CYS A 376 11.77 5.53 10.38
CA CYS A 376 11.14 6.53 11.22
C CYS A 376 10.90 7.85 10.53
N ASN A 377 9.91 8.56 11.02
CA ASN A 377 9.61 9.94 10.66
C ASN A 377 9.43 10.77 11.93
N PHE A 378 9.65 12.09 11.84
CA PHE A 378 9.42 13.03 12.94
C PHE A 378 8.68 14.28 12.46
N PHE A 379 7.65 14.66 13.21
CA PHE A 379 7.09 16.01 13.12
C PHE A 379 6.69 16.53 14.50
N ALA A 380 6.62 17.85 14.64
CA ALA A 380 6.21 18.51 15.87
C ALA A 380 4.98 19.39 15.66
N LEU A 381 4.12 19.44 16.66
CA LEU A 381 2.94 20.28 16.72
C LEU A 381 2.92 21.03 18.06
N ASP A 382 2.67 22.33 18.03
CA ASP A 382 2.46 23.10 19.26
C ASP A 382 1.17 22.66 19.96
N ARG A 383 0.12 22.41 19.18
CA ARG A 383 -1.21 22.01 19.65
C ARG A 383 -1.93 21.14 18.64
N LEU A 384 -2.53 20.05 19.11
CA LEU A 384 -3.30 19.14 18.24
C LEU A 384 -4.62 19.76 17.77
N ASP A 385 -5.22 20.67 18.53
CA ASP A 385 -6.50 21.29 18.18
C ASP A 385 -6.37 22.38 17.09
N GLU A 386 -5.15 22.80 16.76
CA GLU A 386 -4.90 23.82 15.74
C GLU A 386 -4.67 23.24 14.34
N ILE A 387 -4.49 21.93 14.22
CA ILE A 387 -4.33 21.23 12.94
C ILE A 387 -5.63 20.53 12.53
N PRO A 388 -6.13 20.75 11.30
CA PRO A 388 -7.23 19.96 10.76
C PRO A 388 -6.88 18.48 10.74
N GLU A 389 -7.83 17.61 11.03
CA GLU A 389 -7.56 16.19 11.24
C GLU A 389 -7.08 15.50 9.97
N GLU A 390 -7.55 15.93 8.79
CA GLU A 390 -7.04 15.47 7.49
C GLU A 390 -5.54 15.72 7.35
N LYS A 391 -5.06 16.91 7.75
CA LYS A 391 -3.64 17.25 7.69
C LYS A 391 -2.84 16.45 8.72
N LEU A 392 -3.40 16.20 9.90
CA LEU A 392 -2.77 15.32 10.89
C LEU A 392 -2.61 13.90 10.34
N TYR A 393 -3.65 13.33 9.71
CA TYR A 393 -3.57 12.00 9.12
C TYR A 393 -2.61 11.95 7.92
N ASP A 394 -2.61 12.97 7.06
CA ASP A 394 -1.66 13.07 5.95
C ASP A 394 -0.20 13.08 6.48
N LEU A 395 0.10 13.82 7.55
CA LEU A 395 1.44 13.85 8.18
C LEU A 395 1.82 12.51 8.81
N LEU A 396 0.89 11.83 9.47
CA LEU A 396 1.14 10.50 10.02
C LEU A 396 1.47 9.49 8.91
N MET A 397 0.84 9.61 7.75
CA MET A 397 1.01 8.64 6.65
C MET A 397 2.11 9.00 5.65
N GLU A 398 2.88 10.06 5.88
CA GLU A 398 3.81 10.62 4.89
C GLU A 398 4.89 9.61 4.44
N GLU A 399 5.61 9.01 5.39
CA GLU A 399 6.73 8.11 5.08
C GLU A 399 6.43 6.62 5.21
N PHE A 400 5.34 6.28 5.90
CA PHE A 400 4.99 4.88 6.16
C PHE A 400 4.83 4.03 4.88
N PRO A 401 4.19 4.50 3.79
CA PRO A 401 4.10 3.77 2.52
C PRO A 401 5.47 3.47 1.89
N ASP A 402 6.41 4.39 2.00
CA ASP A 402 7.74 4.23 1.41
C ASP A 402 8.61 3.33 2.25
N TRP A 403 8.49 3.39 3.58
CA TRP A 403 9.08 2.38 4.47
C TRP A 403 8.53 0.98 4.17
N LEU A 404 7.22 0.80 3.98
CA LEU A 404 6.65 -0.52 3.65
C LEU A 404 7.27 -1.12 2.38
N LYS A 405 7.50 -0.30 1.34
CA LYS A 405 8.17 -0.73 0.10
C LYS A 405 9.63 -1.10 0.38
N ALA A 406 10.35 -0.24 1.10
CA ALA A 406 11.76 -0.45 1.42
C ALA A 406 11.96 -1.71 2.28
N ALA A 407 11.13 -1.91 3.31
CA ALA A 407 11.17 -3.04 4.22
C ALA A 407 10.85 -4.37 3.52
N LYS A 408 9.89 -4.38 2.59
CA LYS A 408 9.65 -5.53 1.69
C LYS A 408 10.85 -5.82 0.79
N GLY A 409 11.42 -4.78 0.17
CA GLY A 409 12.61 -4.91 -0.67
C GLY A 409 13.84 -5.44 0.08
N ALA A 410 13.95 -5.13 1.38
CA ALA A 410 15.02 -5.59 2.26
C ALA A 410 14.74 -6.96 2.92
N GLY A 411 13.58 -7.59 2.68
CA GLY A 411 13.20 -8.88 3.28
C GLY A 411 12.94 -8.82 4.79
N ILE A 412 12.58 -7.64 5.31
CA ILE A 412 12.23 -7.43 6.72
C ILE A 412 10.79 -7.91 6.99
N LEU A 413 9.89 -7.55 6.06
CA LEU A 413 8.46 -7.91 6.00
C LEU A 413 8.22 -9.19 5.19
#